data_AF-X1MIH6-F1
#
_entry.id   AF-X1MIH6-F1
#
_cell.length_a   1.000
_cell.length_b   1.000
_cell.length_c   1.000
_cell.angle_alpha   90.00
_cell.angle_beta   90.00
_cell.angle_gamma   90.00
#
_symmetry.space_group_name_H-M   'P 1'
#
loop_
_entity.id
_entity.type
_entity.pdbx_description
1 polymer ?
#
loop_
_entity_poly.entity_id
_entity_poly.type
_entity_poly.pdbx_seq_one_letter_code
_entity_poly.pdbx_strand_id
1 'polypeptide(L)'
;MFEEKLKEFEPIFYPKSVAVVGTSATSIKAGSLWVWALSSAGFPGLIYPVGSKGGRIADLEIFPNLRLVPGEVDYVIVSIPRQSVLELFDDCVAKNVKAVQFFTAGFSEMDAQQGHKLEEQMLEKARQGNVRIIGPNCIGVYCPEHKIPFLMGTLGESGPVGFVSQSGGIATKLVTTGIARHINYSKGVSFGNGIDLDASDFLQYLAADPKTKVIGAYLEGTRDGARLFNTTGRPISLLMEIASFLLRASFASTRGIPAFLRSSLDSTSVNKFWLFIIAYLPPSV
;
A
#
# COMPACT_ATOMS: atom_id res chain seq x y z
N MET A 1 -10.13 -12.47 -18.20
CA MET A 1 -8.95 -11.61 -17.95
C MET A 1 -9.27 -10.38 -17.09
N PHE A 2 -10.11 -9.42 -17.50
CA PHE A 2 -10.42 -8.25 -16.63
C PHE A 2 -11.24 -8.62 -15.38
N GLU A 3 -12.29 -9.44 -15.53
CA GLU A 3 -13.10 -9.90 -14.39
C GLU A 3 -12.30 -10.74 -13.37
N GLU A 4 -11.36 -11.56 -13.84
CA GLU A 4 -10.49 -12.35 -12.97
C GLU A 4 -9.59 -11.44 -12.12
N LYS A 5 -9.05 -10.36 -12.72
CA LYS A 5 -8.24 -9.40 -11.99
C LYS A 5 -9.07 -8.64 -10.94
N LEU A 6 -10.33 -8.32 -11.23
CA LEU A 6 -11.22 -7.70 -10.25
C LEU A 6 -11.50 -8.63 -9.07
N LYS A 7 -11.77 -9.91 -9.34
CA LYS A 7 -12.00 -10.95 -8.31
C LYS A 7 -10.75 -11.20 -7.46
N GLU A 8 -9.56 -11.23 -8.06
CA GLU A 8 -8.29 -11.40 -7.36
C GLU A 8 -8.07 -10.32 -6.27
N PHE A 9 -8.54 -9.11 -6.53
CA PHE A 9 -8.37 -7.93 -5.65
C PHE A 9 -9.58 -7.62 -4.77
N GLU A 10 -10.66 -8.40 -4.88
CA GLU A 10 -11.85 -8.25 -4.03
C GLU A 10 -11.50 -8.32 -2.53
N PRO A 11 -10.66 -9.25 -2.05
CA PRO A 11 -10.24 -9.29 -0.64
C PRO A 11 -9.40 -8.09 -0.21
N ILE A 12 -8.88 -7.28 -1.14
CA ILE A 12 -8.02 -6.13 -0.85
C ILE A 12 -8.84 -4.84 -0.78
N PHE A 13 -9.69 -4.58 -1.77
CA PHE A 13 -10.46 -3.33 -1.85
C PHE A 13 -11.89 -3.44 -1.32
N TYR A 14 -12.46 -4.65 -1.28
CA TYR A 14 -13.80 -4.94 -0.75
C TYR A 14 -13.82 -6.10 0.28
N PRO A 15 -12.89 -6.15 1.26
CA PRO A 15 -12.87 -7.20 2.27
C PRO A 15 -14.15 -7.19 3.12
N LYS A 16 -14.63 -8.38 3.49
CA LYS A 16 -15.71 -8.56 4.47
C LYS A 16 -15.19 -8.51 5.90
N SER A 17 -13.90 -8.76 6.09
CA SER A 17 -13.24 -8.65 7.39
C SER A 17 -11.79 -8.19 7.28
N VAL A 18 -11.36 -7.38 8.24
CA VAL A 18 -10.01 -6.84 8.36
C VAL A 18 -9.47 -7.15 9.75
N ALA A 19 -8.33 -7.84 9.82
CA ALA A 19 -7.58 -7.95 11.07
C ALA A 19 -6.47 -6.90 11.14
N VAL A 20 -6.28 -6.30 12.30
CA VAL A 20 -5.25 -5.26 12.53
C VAL A 20 -4.24 -5.77 13.55
N VAL A 21 -3.12 -6.28 13.06
CA VAL A 21 -2.05 -6.89 13.85
C VAL A 21 -1.06 -5.85 14.33
N GLY A 22 -0.73 -5.87 15.62
CA GLY A 22 0.11 -4.86 16.28
C GLY A 22 -0.70 -3.84 17.08
N THR A 23 -1.94 -4.18 17.44
CA THR A 23 -2.82 -3.35 18.25
C THR A 23 -2.49 -3.45 19.74
N SER A 24 -2.73 -2.38 20.50
CA SER A 24 -2.52 -2.34 21.94
C SER A 24 -3.61 -1.54 22.64
N ALA A 25 -4.12 -2.07 23.76
CA ALA A 25 -5.08 -1.36 24.61
C ALA A 25 -4.45 -0.22 25.44
N THR A 26 -3.16 -0.34 25.79
CA THR A 26 -2.50 0.55 26.76
C THR A 26 -1.57 1.58 26.12
N SER A 27 -1.27 1.44 24.82
CA SER A 27 -0.37 2.34 24.10
C SER A 27 -0.91 2.66 22.72
N ILE A 28 -0.82 3.93 22.33
CA ILE A 28 -1.19 4.38 20.99
C ILE A 28 -0.06 3.92 20.05
N LYS A 29 -0.32 2.84 19.31
CA LYS A 29 0.55 2.31 18.25
C LYS A 29 -0.08 2.52 16.88
N ALA A 30 0.70 2.36 15.81
CA ALA A 30 0.19 2.39 14.44
C ALA A 30 -1.01 1.44 14.23
N GLY A 31 -0.96 0.22 14.79
CA GLY A 31 -2.10 -0.71 14.75
C GLY A 31 -3.35 -0.14 15.44
N SER A 32 -3.20 0.48 16.61
CA SER A 32 -4.33 1.13 17.31
C SER A 32 -4.95 2.25 16.46
N LEU A 33 -4.11 3.05 15.78
CA LEU A 33 -4.56 4.10 14.86
C LEU A 33 -5.34 3.55 13.66
N TRP A 34 -4.96 2.39 13.13
CA TRP A 34 -5.72 1.71 12.07
C TRP A 34 -7.08 1.23 12.54
N VAL A 35 -7.18 0.67 13.75
CA VAL A 35 -8.48 0.25 14.32
C VAL A 35 -9.42 1.45 14.47
N TRP A 36 -8.95 2.55 15.06
CA TRP A 36 -9.77 3.77 15.17
C TRP A 36 -10.14 4.34 13.82
N ALA A 37 -9.19 4.37 12.87
CA ALA A 37 -9.44 4.85 11.52
C ALA A 37 -10.57 4.08 10.84
N LEU A 38 -10.50 2.74 10.81
CA LEU A 38 -11.52 1.89 10.21
C LEU A 38 -12.87 2.04 10.91
N SER A 39 -12.87 2.07 12.25
CA SER A 39 -14.09 2.22 13.04
C SER A 39 -14.76 3.57 12.79
N SER A 40 -13.98 4.66 12.77
CA SER A 40 -14.48 6.03 12.58
C SER A 40 -14.92 6.28 11.14
N ALA A 41 -14.29 5.60 10.17
CA ALA A 41 -14.69 5.62 8.76
C ALA A 41 -16.02 4.90 8.50
N GLY A 42 -16.49 4.07 9.45
CA GLY A 42 -17.66 3.23 9.27
C GLY A 42 -17.43 2.07 8.31
N PHE A 43 -16.25 1.42 8.39
CA PHE A 43 -15.96 0.21 7.62
C PHE A 43 -17.11 -0.80 7.76
N PRO A 44 -17.71 -1.28 6.63
CA PRO A 44 -18.93 -2.07 6.68
C PRO A 44 -18.70 -3.53 7.10
N GLY A 45 -17.45 -4.00 7.08
CA GLY A 45 -17.08 -5.36 7.47
C GLY A 45 -16.69 -5.50 8.94
N LEU A 46 -16.22 -6.70 9.30
CA LEU A 46 -15.75 -7.00 10.65
C LEU A 46 -14.32 -6.49 10.86
N ILE A 47 -14.06 -5.83 12.00
CA ILE A 47 -12.73 -5.37 12.40
C ILE A 47 -12.25 -6.25 13.55
N TYR A 48 -11.09 -6.87 13.38
CA TYR A 48 -10.47 -7.74 14.39
C TYR A 48 -9.13 -7.17 14.86
N PRO A 49 -9.10 -6.43 15.98
CA PRO A 49 -7.85 -6.02 16.59
C PRO A 49 -7.04 -7.23 17.08
N VAL A 50 -5.75 -7.29 16.75
CA VAL A 50 -4.86 -8.39 17.17
C VAL A 50 -3.62 -7.82 17.84
N GLY A 51 -3.32 -8.31 19.05
CA GLY A 51 -2.17 -7.90 19.85
C GLY A 51 -1.96 -8.79 21.08
N SER A 52 -0.71 -9.17 21.33
CA SER A 52 -0.34 -10.21 22.31
C SER A 52 -0.79 -9.99 23.75
N LYS A 53 -1.08 -8.74 24.16
CA LYS A 53 -1.54 -8.40 25.52
C LYS A 53 -3.06 -8.45 25.69
N GLY A 54 -3.82 -8.64 24.61
CA GLY A 54 -5.27 -8.56 24.62
C GLY A 54 -5.80 -7.18 25.07
N GLY A 55 -7.05 -7.17 25.56
CA GLY A 55 -7.74 -5.97 26.04
C GLY A 55 -8.86 -5.53 25.10
N ARG A 56 -9.21 -4.25 25.14
CA ARG A 56 -10.28 -3.65 24.31
C ARG A 56 -9.82 -2.34 23.67
N ILE A 57 -10.36 -2.05 22.49
CA ILE A 57 -10.12 -0.80 21.74
C ILE A 57 -11.33 -0.52 20.85
N ALA A 58 -11.83 0.72 20.83
CA ALA A 58 -12.99 1.11 20.02
C ALA A 58 -14.19 0.15 20.19
N ASP A 59 -14.45 -0.30 21.43
CA ASP A 59 -15.47 -1.29 21.79
C ASP A 59 -15.30 -2.70 21.18
N LEU A 60 -14.14 -2.97 20.60
CA LEU A 60 -13.74 -4.27 20.05
C LEU A 60 -12.79 -4.99 21.01
N GLU A 61 -12.89 -6.32 21.04
CA GLU A 61 -11.95 -7.19 21.74
C GLU A 61 -10.63 -7.30 20.95
N ILE A 62 -9.51 -7.25 21.66
CA ILE A 62 -8.18 -7.49 21.08
C ILE A 62 -7.83 -8.96 21.26
N PHE A 63 -7.70 -9.69 20.15
CA PHE A 63 -7.30 -11.09 20.15
C PHE A 63 -5.79 -11.24 20.32
N PRO A 64 -5.29 -12.18 21.14
CA PRO A 64 -3.85 -12.36 21.36
C PRO A 64 -3.04 -12.70 20.09
N ASN A 65 -3.67 -13.43 19.17
CA ASN A 65 -3.11 -13.80 17.86
C ASN A 65 -4.23 -13.97 16.85
N LEU A 66 -3.88 -14.08 15.57
CA LEU A 66 -4.85 -14.12 14.48
C LEU A 66 -5.65 -15.43 14.46
N ARG A 67 -5.08 -16.54 14.95
CA ARG A 67 -5.77 -17.85 15.01
C ARG A 67 -7.00 -17.84 15.91
N LEU A 68 -7.00 -17.01 16.95
CA LEU A 68 -8.10 -16.88 17.91
C LEU A 68 -9.23 -15.96 17.43
N VAL A 69 -9.06 -15.25 16.32
CA VAL A 69 -10.12 -14.41 15.75
C VAL A 69 -11.32 -15.28 15.34
N PRO A 70 -12.56 -14.93 15.70
CA PRO A 70 -13.73 -15.69 15.27
C PRO A 70 -14.04 -15.42 13.80
N GLY A 71 -14.30 -16.46 13.01
CA GLY A 71 -14.68 -16.34 11.60
C GLY A 71 -13.49 -16.18 10.63
N GLU A 72 -13.80 -15.77 9.40
CA GLU A 72 -12.83 -15.62 8.31
C GLU A 72 -12.14 -14.24 8.36
N VAL A 73 -10.90 -14.17 7.87
CA VAL A 73 -10.12 -12.93 7.74
C VAL A 73 -9.70 -12.76 6.28
N ASP A 74 -10.30 -11.80 5.56
CA ASP A 74 -9.95 -11.54 4.16
C ASP A 74 -8.62 -10.78 4.05
N TYR A 75 -8.47 -9.73 4.86
CA TYR A 75 -7.38 -8.76 4.78
C TYR A 75 -6.71 -8.54 6.13
N VAL A 76 -5.39 -8.41 6.15
CA VAL A 76 -4.62 -8.14 7.38
C VAL A 76 -3.76 -6.90 7.21
N ILE A 77 -3.92 -5.93 8.12
CA ILE A 77 -3.03 -4.76 8.24
C ILE A 77 -2.02 -5.03 9.35
N VAL A 78 -0.73 -4.99 9.02
CA VAL A 78 0.35 -5.38 9.93
C VAL A 78 1.18 -4.18 10.35
N SER A 79 1.29 -3.98 11.66
CA SER A 79 2.07 -2.92 12.32
C SER A 79 2.89 -3.47 13.50
N ILE A 80 3.66 -4.53 13.25
CA ILE A 80 4.55 -5.18 14.24
C ILE A 80 6.03 -5.01 13.87
N PRO A 81 6.99 -5.18 14.80
CA PRO A 81 8.41 -5.15 14.47
C PRO A 81 8.78 -6.17 13.38
N ARG A 82 9.75 -5.81 12.52
CA ARG A 82 10.16 -6.64 11.36
C ARG A 82 10.59 -8.06 11.76
N GLN A 83 11.09 -8.26 12.98
CA GLN A 83 11.53 -9.56 13.48
C GLN A 83 10.37 -10.55 13.65
N SER A 84 9.14 -10.05 13.84
CA SER A 84 7.95 -10.87 14.10
C SER A 84 7.11 -11.15 12.84
N VAL A 85 7.51 -10.64 11.67
CA VAL A 85 6.68 -10.75 10.45
C VAL A 85 6.63 -12.18 9.89
N LEU A 86 7.71 -12.95 10.04
CA LEU A 86 7.76 -14.33 9.53
C LEU A 86 6.85 -15.26 10.33
N GLU A 87 6.75 -15.06 11.64
CA GLU A 87 5.87 -15.84 12.52
C GLU A 87 4.39 -15.60 12.20
N LEU A 88 4.04 -14.37 11.81
CA LEU A 88 2.68 -14.00 11.47
C LEU A 88 2.13 -14.79 10.27
N PHE A 89 2.98 -15.16 9.30
CA PHE A 89 2.52 -15.90 8.12
C PHE A 89 1.91 -17.25 8.49
N ASP A 90 2.44 -17.94 9.50
CA ASP A 90 1.92 -19.24 9.93
C ASP A 90 0.48 -19.11 10.47
N ASP A 91 0.17 -17.99 11.11
CA ASP A 91 -1.19 -17.65 11.52
C ASP A 91 -2.08 -17.26 10.32
N CYS A 92 -1.55 -16.47 9.37
CA CYS A 92 -2.27 -16.09 8.16
C CYS A 92 -2.67 -17.33 7.33
N VAL A 93 -1.76 -18.29 7.16
CA VAL A 93 -2.05 -19.56 6.48
C VAL A 93 -3.13 -20.34 7.22
N ALA A 94 -3.02 -20.47 8.54
CA ALA A 94 -4.00 -21.18 9.35
C ALA A 94 -5.41 -20.53 9.30
N LYS A 95 -5.49 -19.22 9.04
CA LYS A 95 -6.74 -18.47 8.89
C LYS A 95 -7.14 -18.22 7.44
N ASN A 96 -6.46 -18.86 6.49
CA ASN A 96 -6.76 -18.78 5.05
C ASN A 96 -6.84 -17.33 4.53
N VAL A 97 -6.01 -16.45 5.10
CA VAL A 97 -5.96 -15.02 4.77
C VAL A 97 -5.63 -14.84 3.29
N LYS A 98 -6.32 -13.92 2.61
CA LYS A 98 -6.11 -13.70 1.18
C LYS A 98 -4.99 -12.71 0.90
N ALA A 99 -4.93 -11.62 1.66
CA ALA A 99 -3.92 -10.60 1.48
C ALA A 99 -3.48 -9.96 2.80
N VAL A 100 -2.20 -9.59 2.85
CA VAL A 100 -1.55 -8.97 4.01
C VAL A 100 -0.82 -7.72 3.55
N GLN A 101 -1.07 -6.62 4.25
CA GLN A 101 -0.41 -5.35 4.07
C GLN A 101 0.56 -5.10 5.21
N PHE A 102 1.83 -4.85 4.88
CA PHE A 102 2.86 -4.56 5.87
C PHE A 102 3.17 -3.06 5.92
N PHE A 103 2.65 -2.39 6.96
CA PHE A 103 3.05 -1.02 7.30
C PHE A 103 4.48 -0.97 7.85
N THR A 104 4.95 -2.08 8.42
CA THR A 104 6.31 -2.25 8.94
C THR A 104 7.38 -1.93 7.90
N ALA A 105 8.34 -1.09 8.31
CA ALA A 105 9.57 -0.79 7.57
C ALA A 105 10.80 -1.49 8.20
N GLY A 106 11.99 -1.23 7.67
CA GLY A 106 13.27 -1.80 8.08
C GLY A 106 13.71 -3.00 7.23
N PHE A 107 13.33 -3.08 5.96
CA PHE A 107 13.68 -4.16 5.05
C PHE A 107 14.77 -3.71 4.05
N SER A 108 14.62 -4.04 2.76
CA SER A 108 15.63 -3.77 1.73
C SER A 108 15.95 -2.29 1.55
N GLU A 109 15.04 -1.39 1.96
CA GLU A 109 15.23 0.05 1.91
C GLU A 109 16.20 0.59 2.96
N MET A 110 16.49 -0.18 4.02
CA MET A 110 17.43 0.20 5.10
C MET A 110 18.72 -0.64 5.08
N ASP A 111 18.60 -1.95 4.82
CA ASP A 111 19.74 -2.87 4.68
C ASP A 111 19.48 -3.77 3.47
N ALA A 112 20.22 -3.53 2.38
CA ALA A 112 20.02 -4.27 1.15
C ALA A 112 20.21 -5.78 1.35
N GLN A 113 21.25 -6.22 2.08
CA GLN A 113 21.56 -7.64 2.16
C GLN A 113 20.63 -8.39 3.11
N GLN A 114 20.45 -7.90 4.34
CA GLN A 114 19.58 -8.55 5.30
C GLN A 114 18.10 -8.34 4.97
N GLY A 115 17.77 -7.16 4.43
CA GLY A 115 16.42 -6.79 4.03
C GLY A 115 15.92 -7.64 2.87
N HIS A 116 16.70 -7.80 1.80
CA HIS A 116 16.31 -8.68 0.69
C HIS A 116 16.13 -10.13 1.13
N LYS A 117 17.03 -10.67 1.96
CA LYS A 117 16.89 -12.02 2.48
C LYS A 117 15.59 -12.20 3.27
N LEU A 118 15.22 -11.22 4.09
CA LEU A 118 13.98 -11.26 4.85
C LEU A 118 12.75 -11.15 3.93
N GLU A 119 12.79 -10.27 2.92
CA GLU A 119 11.72 -10.16 1.92
C GLU A 119 11.53 -11.45 1.11
N GLU A 120 12.62 -12.13 0.73
CA GLU A 120 12.56 -13.44 0.07
C GLU A 120 11.90 -14.50 0.95
N GLN A 121 12.23 -14.53 2.25
CA GLN A 121 11.58 -15.43 3.21
C GLN A 121 10.09 -15.13 3.39
N MET A 122 9.71 -13.85 3.37
CA MET A 122 8.29 -13.45 3.39
C MET A 122 7.56 -13.95 2.14
N LEU A 123 8.14 -13.78 0.95
CA LEU A 123 7.57 -14.26 -0.31
C LEU A 123 7.40 -15.78 -0.33
N GLU A 124 8.41 -16.51 0.12
CA GLU A 124 8.37 -17.97 0.20
C GLU A 124 7.21 -18.46 1.07
N LYS A 125 7.08 -17.91 2.29
CA LYS A 125 5.99 -18.25 3.21
C LYS A 125 4.62 -17.84 2.66
N ALA A 126 4.51 -16.67 2.04
CA ALA A 126 3.27 -16.20 1.45
C ALA A 126 2.80 -17.10 0.31
N ARG A 127 3.72 -17.53 -0.58
CA ARG A 127 3.42 -18.48 -1.66
C ARG A 127 2.95 -19.84 -1.14
N GLN A 128 3.63 -20.39 -0.12
CA GLN A 128 3.24 -21.64 0.52
C GLN A 128 1.81 -21.57 1.11
N GLY A 129 1.41 -20.39 1.58
CA GLY A 129 0.08 -20.13 2.14
C GLY A 129 -0.98 -19.62 1.17
N ASN A 130 -0.64 -19.42 -0.11
CA ASN A 130 -1.49 -18.70 -1.08
C ASN A 130 -1.99 -17.32 -0.56
N VAL A 131 -1.11 -16.60 0.11
CA VAL A 131 -1.35 -15.26 0.67
C VAL A 131 -0.65 -14.23 -0.21
N ARG A 132 -1.32 -13.12 -0.52
CA ARG A 132 -0.71 -12.00 -1.26
C ARG A 132 -0.13 -10.94 -0.34
N ILE A 133 0.96 -10.29 -0.74
CA ILE A 133 1.63 -9.24 0.04
C ILE A 133 1.51 -7.88 -0.63
N ILE A 134 1.08 -6.87 0.14
CA ILE A 134 1.23 -5.45 -0.18
C ILE A 134 2.34 -4.87 0.71
N GLY A 135 3.33 -4.21 0.10
CA GLY A 135 4.50 -3.73 0.81
C GLY A 135 5.72 -4.66 0.69
N PRO A 136 6.54 -4.78 1.76
CA PRO A 136 6.45 -4.05 3.02
C PRO A 136 6.76 -2.55 2.88
N ASN A 137 6.88 -1.84 3.99
CA ASN A 137 7.16 -0.40 4.03
C ASN A 137 6.15 0.40 3.19
N CYS A 138 4.87 0.13 3.42
CA CYS A 138 3.79 0.74 2.65
C CYS A 138 2.78 1.41 3.57
N ILE A 139 1.98 2.35 3.07
CA ILE A 139 0.79 2.79 3.81
C ILE A 139 -0.38 1.85 3.58
N GLY A 140 -0.46 1.23 2.40
CA GLY A 140 -1.56 0.34 2.05
C GLY A 140 -2.60 0.93 1.13
N VAL A 141 -3.77 0.32 1.19
CA VAL A 141 -4.89 0.62 0.30
C VAL A 141 -5.80 1.73 0.84
N TYR A 142 -6.44 2.40 -0.10
CA TYR A 142 -7.44 3.43 0.11
C TYR A 142 -8.66 3.09 -0.75
N CYS A 143 -9.83 2.98 -0.14
CA CYS A 143 -11.07 2.73 -0.86
C CYS A 143 -12.22 3.51 -0.20
N PRO A 144 -12.51 4.74 -0.67
CA PRO A 144 -13.58 5.56 -0.13
C PRO A 144 -14.96 4.90 -0.17
N GLU A 145 -15.25 4.18 -1.26
CA GLU A 145 -16.51 3.48 -1.45
C GLU A 145 -16.74 2.42 -0.37
N HIS A 146 -15.70 1.65 -0.06
CA HIS A 146 -15.74 0.58 0.95
C HIS A 146 -15.27 1.03 2.34
N LYS A 147 -15.19 2.35 2.55
CA LYS A 147 -14.81 2.96 3.84
C LYS A 147 -13.48 2.45 4.40
N ILE A 148 -12.52 2.17 3.51
CA ILE A 148 -11.12 1.92 3.90
C ILE A 148 -10.38 3.27 3.84
N PRO A 149 -10.12 3.92 4.99
CA PRO A 149 -9.46 5.21 5.02
C PRO A 149 -7.96 5.07 4.74
N PHE A 150 -7.33 6.17 4.39
CA PHE A 150 -5.88 6.24 4.37
C PHE A 150 -5.33 6.48 5.78
N LEU A 151 -3.99 6.52 5.92
CA LEU A 151 -3.32 6.76 7.20
C LEU A 151 -3.98 7.91 7.99
N MET A 152 -4.13 7.71 9.30
CA MET A 152 -4.79 8.62 10.24
C MET A 152 -6.29 8.82 10.01
N GLY A 153 -6.96 7.90 9.31
CA GLY A 153 -8.42 7.97 9.12
C GLY A 153 -8.86 8.93 8.03
N THR A 154 -7.93 9.42 7.19
CA THR A 154 -8.27 10.35 6.11
C THR A 154 -9.16 9.63 5.09
N LEU A 155 -10.39 10.12 4.92
CA LEU A 155 -11.39 9.55 4.02
C LEU A 155 -12.11 10.69 3.29
N GLY A 156 -12.08 10.65 1.97
CA GLY A 156 -12.83 11.56 1.09
C GLY A 156 -14.04 10.88 0.48
N GLU A 157 -14.66 11.55 -0.50
CA GLU A 157 -15.72 10.97 -1.30
C GLU A 157 -15.17 10.03 -2.38
N SER A 158 -15.96 9.02 -2.74
CA SER A 158 -15.61 8.14 -3.84
C SER A 158 -15.80 8.86 -5.18
N GLY A 159 -14.90 8.63 -6.12
CA GLY A 159 -14.94 9.24 -7.45
C GLY A 159 -14.10 8.47 -8.46
N PRO A 160 -13.83 9.04 -9.65
CA PRO A 160 -13.28 8.28 -10.77
C PRO A 160 -11.75 8.15 -10.76
N VAL A 161 -11.03 8.74 -9.79
CA VAL A 161 -9.56 8.80 -9.83
C VAL A 161 -8.94 7.63 -9.05
N GLY A 162 -8.17 6.79 -9.71
CA GLY A 162 -7.33 5.78 -9.10
C GLY A 162 -5.91 6.32 -8.84
N PHE A 163 -5.19 5.78 -7.86
CA PHE A 163 -3.74 6.02 -7.79
C PHE A 163 -2.92 4.80 -7.35
N VAL A 164 -1.68 4.76 -7.80
CA VAL A 164 -0.65 3.79 -7.42
C VAL A 164 0.61 4.55 -7.01
N SER A 165 1.11 4.34 -5.81
CA SER A 165 2.30 5.08 -5.33
C SER A 165 3.27 4.14 -4.64
N GLN A 166 4.53 4.17 -5.09
CA GLN A 166 5.60 3.45 -4.42
C GLN A 166 5.93 4.12 -3.07
N SER A 167 6.02 5.45 -3.07
CA SER A 167 6.26 6.25 -1.86
C SER A 167 5.00 6.43 -1.03
N GLY A 168 5.06 6.09 0.26
CA GLY A 168 4.01 6.41 1.23
C GLY A 168 3.83 7.91 1.43
N GLY A 169 4.92 8.68 1.51
CA GLY A 169 4.85 10.13 1.69
C GLY A 169 4.13 10.85 0.55
N ILE A 170 4.36 10.41 -0.70
CA ILE A 170 3.63 10.92 -1.87
C ILE A 170 2.18 10.48 -1.85
N ALA A 171 1.90 9.22 -1.51
CA ALA A 171 0.53 8.72 -1.37
C ALA A 171 -0.29 9.52 -0.34
N THR A 172 0.29 9.87 0.81
CA THR A 172 -0.36 10.73 1.81
C THR A 172 -0.68 12.10 1.25
N LYS A 173 0.23 12.69 0.47
CA LYS A 173 0.00 13.99 -0.18
C LYS A 173 -1.09 13.90 -1.26
N LEU A 174 -1.09 12.83 -2.06
CA LEU A 174 -2.15 12.57 -3.04
C LEU A 174 -3.51 12.56 -2.34
N VAL A 175 -3.68 11.77 -1.28
CA VAL A 175 -4.97 11.71 -0.56
C VAL A 175 -5.31 13.05 0.10
N THR A 176 -4.44 13.58 0.97
CA THR A 176 -4.75 14.78 1.77
C THR A 176 -4.95 16.03 0.90
N THR A 177 -4.03 16.28 -0.03
CA THR A 177 -4.09 17.46 -0.90
C THR A 177 -5.10 17.26 -2.03
N GLY A 178 -5.29 16.02 -2.50
CA GLY A 178 -6.31 15.69 -3.49
C GLY A 178 -7.71 15.96 -2.95
N ILE A 179 -8.03 15.47 -1.76
CA ILE A 179 -9.31 15.76 -1.09
C ILE A 179 -9.51 17.27 -0.93
N ALA A 180 -8.49 17.99 -0.45
CA ALA A 180 -8.55 19.46 -0.33
C ALA A 180 -8.73 20.20 -1.67
N ARG A 181 -8.47 19.53 -2.79
CA ARG A 181 -8.68 20.02 -4.16
C ARG A 181 -9.87 19.37 -4.86
N HIS A 182 -10.75 18.70 -4.11
CA HIS A 182 -11.95 18.03 -4.62
C HIS A 182 -11.65 16.91 -5.63
N ILE A 183 -10.49 16.26 -5.51
CA ILE A 183 -10.19 15.02 -6.22
C ILE A 183 -10.82 13.86 -5.45
N ASN A 184 -11.85 13.26 -6.04
CA ASN A 184 -12.55 12.11 -5.50
C ASN A 184 -11.97 10.81 -6.07
N TYR A 185 -11.52 9.94 -5.18
CA TYR A 185 -10.77 8.73 -5.55
C TYR A 185 -11.67 7.49 -5.59
N SER A 186 -11.42 6.60 -6.55
CA SER A 186 -12.06 5.28 -6.64
C SER A 186 -11.35 4.31 -5.71
N LYS A 187 -10.05 4.13 -5.96
CA LYS A 187 -9.11 3.33 -5.18
C LYS A 187 -7.75 4.00 -5.17
N GLY A 188 -6.97 3.71 -4.16
CA GLY A 188 -5.59 4.12 -4.05
C GLY A 188 -4.75 3.05 -3.41
N VAL A 189 -3.45 3.02 -3.72
CA VAL A 189 -2.52 2.15 -3.02
C VAL A 189 -1.16 2.82 -2.86
N SER A 190 -0.64 2.77 -1.64
CA SER A 190 0.78 2.82 -1.37
C SER A 190 1.28 1.39 -1.27
N PHE A 191 2.15 0.96 -2.17
CA PHE A 191 2.61 -0.43 -2.24
C PHE A 191 4.06 -0.64 -1.75
N GLY A 192 4.76 0.44 -1.38
CA GLY A 192 6.06 0.38 -0.74
C GLY A 192 7.09 -0.39 -1.56
N ASN A 193 7.77 -1.35 -0.91
CA ASN A 193 8.80 -2.14 -1.57
C ASN A 193 8.23 -3.06 -2.67
N GLY A 194 6.93 -3.37 -2.68
CA GLY A 194 6.26 -4.12 -3.76
C GLY A 194 6.83 -5.51 -4.05
N ILE A 195 7.10 -6.31 -3.02
CA ILE A 195 7.82 -7.59 -3.18
C ILE A 195 6.99 -8.67 -3.88
N ASP A 196 5.67 -8.64 -3.74
CA ASP A 196 4.71 -9.54 -4.41
C ASP A 196 3.80 -8.74 -5.35
N LEU A 197 2.84 -8.00 -4.79
CA LEU A 197 1.99 -7.10 -5.55
C LEU A 197 2.74 -5.81 -5.84
N ASP A 198 2.99 -5.57 -7.13
CA ASP A 198 3.75 -4.41 -7.60
C ASP A 198 2.88 -3.42 -8.39
N ALA A 199 3.51 -2.37 -8.90
CA ALA A 199 2.84 -1.35 -9.70
C ALA A 199 2.03 -1.91 -10.88
N SER A 200 2.54 -2.93 -11.59
CA SER A 200 1.88 -3.52 -12.75
C SER A 200 0.57 -4.19 -12.35
N ASP A 201 0.54 -4.89 -11.20
CA ASP A 201 -0.69 -5.52 -10.70
C ASP A 201 -1.79 -4.52 -10.41
N PHE A 202 -1.46 -3.45 -9.69
CA PHE A 202 -2.42 -2.41 -9.34
C PHE A 202 -2.85 -1.59 -10.55
N LEU A 203 -1.94 -1.29 -11.49
CA LEU A 203 -2.28 -0.64 -12.75
C LEU A 203 -3.24 -1.48 -13.58
N GLN A 204 -3.02 -2.80 -13.65
CA GLN A 204 -3.94 -3.72 -14.35
C GLN A 204 -5.31 -3.76 -13.68
N TYR A 205 -5.36 -3.83 -12.34
CA TYR A 205 -6.62 -3.79 -11.59
C TYR A 205 -7.38 -2.50 -11.85
N LEU A 206 -6.72 -1.34 -11.71
CA LEU A 206 -7.36 -0.04 -11.91
C LEU A 206 -7.80 0.18 -13.35
N ALA A 207 -7.07 -0.34 -14.33
CA ALA A 207 -7.49 -0.31 -15.74
C ALA A 207 -8.68 -1.24 -16.03
N ALA A 208 -8.85 -2.30 -15.24
CA ALA A 208 -9.99 -3.20 -15.32
C ALA A 208 -11.24 -2.67 -14.61
N ASP A 209 -11.07 -1.78 -13.62
CA ASP A 209 -12.16 -1.31 -12.77
C ASP A 209 -13.03 -0.29 -13.52
N PRO A 210 -14.32 -0.58 -13.78
CA PRO A 210 -15.21 0.37 -14.43
C PRO A 210 -15.39 1.68 -13.64
N LYS A 211 -15.11 1.69 -12.34
CA LYS A 211 -15.19 2.89 -11.47
C LYS A 211 -13.98 3.80 -11.58
N THR A 212 -12.85 3.33 -12.13
CA THR A 212 -11.64 4.13 -12.33
C THR A 212 -11.55 4.62 -13.77
N LYS A 213 -11.45 5.95 -13.96
CA LYS A 213 -11.33 6.61 -15.29
C LYS A 213 -9.99 7.32 -15.48
N VAL A 214 -9.35 7.71 -14.38
CA VAL A 214 -8.03 8.36 -14.41
C VAL A 214 -7.16 7.65 -13.38
N ILE A 215 -5.93 7.34 -13.70
CA ILE A 215 -4.98 6.67 -12.81
C ILE A 215 -3.76 7.56 -12.65
N GLY A 216 -3.46 8.02 -11.44
CA GLY A 216 -2.17 8.64 -11.13
C GLY A 216 -1.18 7.58 -10.66
N ALA A 217 0.06 7.58 -11.15
CA ALA A 217 1.09 6.68 -10.68
C ALA A 217 2.38 7.41 -10.31
N TYR A 218 2.94 7.12 -9.14
CA TYR A 218 4.26 7.58 -8.72
C TYR A 218 5.17 6.37 -8.48
N LEU A 219 6.17 6.20 -9.34
CA LEU A 219 7.05 5.03 -9.37
C LEU A 219 8.52 5.49 -9.31
N GLU A 220 9.28 4.94 -8.36
CA GLU A 220 10.72 5.16 -8.20
C GLU A 220 11.52 4.12 -8.98
N GLY A 221 10.94 2.94 -9.20
CA GLY A 221 11.53 1.87 -10.00
C GLY A 221 10.58 0.70 -10.19
N THR A 222 11.06 -0.35 -10.87
CA THR A 222 10.34 -1.61 -11.03
C THR A 222 11.33 -2.77 -11.05
N ARG A 223 10.92 -3.93 -10.54
CA ARG A 223 11.68 -5.18 -10.64
C ARG A 223 11.55 -5.82 -12.03
N ASP A 224 10.41 -5.60 -12.69
CA ASP A 224 10.12 -6.13 -14.03
C ASP A 224 9.67 -4.99 -14.96
N GLY A 225 10.66 -4.41 -15.66
CA GLY A 225 10.42 -3.34 -16.61
C GLY A 225 9.60 -3.76 -17.83
N ALA A 226 9.79 -5.00 -18.30
CA ALA A 226 9.09 -5.52 -19.45
C ALA A 226 7.60 -5.72 -19.14
N ARG A 227 7.28 -6.27 -17.98
CA ARG A 227 5.90 -6.42 -17.51
C ARG A 227 5.22 -5.07 -17.29
N LEU A 228 5.92 -4.11 -16.70
CA LEU A 228 5.38 -2.76 -16.50
C LEU A 228 5.09 -2.09 -17.85
N PHE A 229 6.02 -2.18 -18.81
CA PHE A 229 5.85 -1.63 -20.16
C PHE A 229 4.66 -2.28 -20.90
N ASN A 230 4.54 -3.61 -20.82
CA ASN A 230 3.42 -4.33 -21.46
C ASN A 230 2.08 -4.00 -20.80
N THR A 231 2.08 -3.72 -19.50
CA THR A 231 0.90 -3.29 -18.77
C THR A 231 0.43 -1.92 -19.26
N THR A 232 1.36 -0.97 -19.44
CA THR A 232 1.06 0.39 -19.87
C THR A 232 0.78 0.53 -21.37
N GLY A 233 1.15 -0.45 -22.20
CA GLY A 233 0.91 -0.47 -23.65
C GLY A 233 -0.50 -0.88 -24.11
N ARG A 234 -1.40 -1.30 -23.21
CA ARG A 234 -2.85 -1.44 -23.47
C ARG A 234 -3.52 -0.04 -23.34
N PRO A 235 -4.86 0.22 -23.44
CA PRO A 235 -5.39 1.60 -23.56
C PRO A 235 -5.28 2.45 -22.27
N ILE A 236 -4.08 2.54 -21.73
CA ILE A 236 -3.58 3.31 -20.61
C ILE A 236 -2.82 4.45 -21.29
N SER A 237 -3.50 5.56 -21.60
CA SER A 237 -2.81 6.70 -22.20
C SER A 237 -1.97 7.38 -21.13
N LEU A 238 -0.66 7.15 -21.18
CA LEU A 238 0.32 7.71 -20.26
C LEU A 238 0.58 9.18 -20.61
N LEU A 239 0.04 10.11 -19.84
CA LEU A 239 0.56 11.47 -19.70
C LEU A 239 1.80 11.41 -18.80
N MET A 240 2.95 11.16 -19.43
CA MET A 240 4.25 11.22 -18.75
C MET A 240 4.61 12.70 -18.49
N GLU A 241 4.10 13.26 -17.39
CA GLU A 241 4.66 14.50 -16.84
C GLU A 241 5.86 14.12 -15.96
N ILE A 242 7.05 14.14 -16.54
CA ILE A 242 8.29 14.08 -15.76
C ILE A 242 8.27 15.29 -14.82
N ALA A 243 7.93 15.05 -13.55
CA ALA A 243 8.00 16.05 -12.49
C ALA A 243 9.47 16.37 -12.18
N SER A 244 10.14 17.06 -13.10
CA SER A 244 11.40 17.76 -12.85
C SER A 244 11.22 18.97 -11.92
N PHE A 245 9.99 19.25 -11.49
CA PHE A 245 9.61 20.48 -10.81
C PHE A 245 10.00 20.52 -9.32
N LEU A 246 10.07 19.38 -8.62
CA LEU A 246 10.39 19.39 -7.17
C LEU A 246 11.88 19.40 -6.86
N LEU A 247 12.75 18.95 -7.77
CA LEU A 247 14.20 19.03 -7.56
C LEU A 247 14.77 20.42 -7.90
N ARG A 248 14.21 21.15 -8.88
CA ARG A 248 14.69 22.51 -9.19
C ARG A 248 14.45 23.52 -8.05
N ALA A 249 13.50 23.28 -7.16
CA ALA A 249 13.29 24.11 -5.97
C ALA A 249 14.35 23.89 -4.86
N SER A 250 15.00 22.71 -4.81
CA SER A 250 16.10 22.44 -3.86
C SER A 250 17.48 22.83 -4.39
N PHE A 251 17.64 23.02 -5.71
CA PHE A 251 18.91 23.47 -6.30
C PHE A 251 19.15 24.99 -6.24
N ALA A 252 18.15 25.77 -5.81
CA ALA A 252 18.29 27.22 -5.65
C ALA A 252 18.95 27.67 -4.32
N SER A 253 19.25 26.74 -3.38
CA SER A 253 19.91 27.06 -2.11
C SER A 253 21.17 26.24 -1.85
N THR A 254 22.13 26.27 -2.79
CA THR A 254 23.47 25.66 -2.60
C THR A 254 24.50 26.64 -2.01
N ARG A 255 24.07 27.55 -1.12
CA ARG A 255 25.00 28.22 -0.19
C ARG A 255 24.81 27.60 1.20
N GLY A 256 25.64 26.61 1.56
CA GLY A 256 25.77 26.17 2.95
C GLY A 256 25.87 24.66 3.24
N ILE A 257 26.03 23.77 2.25
CA ILE A 257 26.11 22.32 2.54
C ILE A 257 27.55 21.92 2.96
N PRO A 258 27.74 21.26 4.13
CA PRO A 258 29.04 20.78 4.61
C PRO A 258 29.69 19.74 3.68
N ALA A 259 31.02 19.76 3.58
CA ALA A 259 31.82 18.96 2.63
C ALA A 259 31.61 17.43 2.71
N PHE A 260 31.15 16.90 3.84
CA PHE A 260 30.85 15.47 4.01
C PHE A 260 29.68 14.96 3.16
N LEU A 261 28.75 15.83 2.74
CA LEU A 261 27.65 15.49 1.82
C LEU A 261 28.06 15.48 0.33
N ARG A 262 29.31 15.82 -0.01
CA ARG A 262 29.80 15.78 -1.40
C ARG A 262 30.22 14.39 -1.88
N SER A 263 30.48 13.43 -0.98
CA SER A 263 30.97 12.11 -1.35
C SER A 263 29.91 11.14 -1.87
N SER A 264 28.61 11.49 -1.79
CA SER A 264 27.51 10.72 -2.38
C SER A 264 27.13 11.17 -3.80
N LEU A 265 27.87 12.10 -4.39
CA LEU A 265 27.65 12.61 -5.75
C LEU A 265 28.60 11.95 -6.76
N ASP A 266 28.80 10.63 -6.64
CA ASP A 266 29.51 9.87 -7.67
C ASP A 266 28.54 9.34 -8.75
N SER A 267 29.03 9.40 -9.98
CA SER A 267 28.27 9.53 -11.23
C SER A 267 27.58 8.26 -11.77
N THR A 268 27.18 7.32 -10.91
CA THR A 268 26.64 6.00 -11.35
C THR A 268 25.19 5.70 -10.96
N SER A 269 24.53 6.53 -10.15
CA SER A 269 23.10 6.35 -9.82
C SER A 269 22.24 7.42 -10.52
N VAL A 270 21.66 7.06 -11.66
CA VAL A 270 20.60 7.87 -12.27
C VAL A 270 19.41 7.86 -11.30
N ASN A 271 19.18 8.97 -10.60
CA ASN A 271 17.95 9.20 -9.83
C ASN A 271 16.75 9.28 -10.80
N LYS A 272 16.17 8.11 -11.11
CA LYS A 272 15.05 7.93 -12.04
C LYS A 272 13.73 7.99 -11.27
N PHE A 273 13.28 9.20 -10.95
CA PHE A 273 11.92 9.38 -10.43
C PHE A 273 10.94 9.57 -11.60
N TRP A 274 9.88 8.78 -11.64
CA TRP A 274 8.84 8.90 -12.65
C TRP A 274 7.49 9.16 -12.02
N LEU A 275 6.94 10.34 -12.30
CA LEU A 275 5.53 10.60 -12.08
C LEU A 275 4.81 10.36 -13.42
N PHE A 276 3.77 9.54 -13.38
CA PHE A 276 2.93 9.24 -14.51
C PHE A 276 1.51 9.68 -14.17
N ILE A 277 0.90 10.50 -14.99
CA ILE A 277 -0.55 10.66 -14.97
C ILE A 277 -1.07 9.81 -16.12
N ILE A 278 -1.99 8.91 -15.87
CA ILE A 278 -2.55 8.04 -16.89
C ILE A 278 -4.02 8.39 -17.02
N ALA A 279 -4.43 8.92 -18.16
CA ALA A 279 -5.84 9.01 -18.48
C ALA A 279 -6.28 7.68 -19.10
N TYR A 280 -7.27 7.02 -18.50
CA TYR A 280 -7.88 5.84 -19.10
C TYR A 280 -9.16 6.28 -19.82
N LEU A 281 -9.10 6.34 -21.14
CA LEU A 281 -10.30 6.49 -21.97
C LEU A 281 -10.82 5.07 -22.24
N PRO A 282 -11.97 4.64 -21.68
CA PRO A 282 -12.54 3.35 -22.04
C PRO A 282 -12.73 3.33 -23.57
N PRO A 283 -12.52 2.17 -24.22
CA PRO A 283 -12.81 2.06 -25.64
C PRO A 283 -14.24 2.52 -25.87
N SER A 284 -14.40 3.47 -26.79
CA SER A 284 -15.71 3.93 -27.25
C SER A 284 -16.53 2.71 -27.67
N VAL A 285 -17.67 2.51 -27.01
CA VAL A 285 -18.69 1.54 -27.41
C VAL A 285 -19.30 1.97 -28.74
#